data_AF-A0A7J4PRN1-F1
#
_entry.id   AF-A0A7J4PRN1-F1
#
_cell.length_a   1.000
_cell.length_b   1.000
_cell.length_c   1.000
_cell.angle_alpha   90.00
_cell.angle_beta   90.00
_cell.angle_gamma   90.00
#
_symmetry.space_group_name_H-M   'P 1'
#
loop_
_entity.id
_entity.type
_entity.pdbx_description
1 polymer ?
#
loop_
_entity_poly.entity_id
_entity_poly.type
_entity_poly.pdbx_seq_one_letter_code
_entity_poly.pdbx_strand_id
1 'polypeptide(L)' 'MEPQIGLEFTDRHLYLMEFTPAGFWKSFAESYNSLPWEERSDDRLAIVAENYSYLLDLLVHARLYYLSSKPYEERFK' A
#
# COMPACT_ATOMS: atom_id res chain seq x y z
N MET A 1 -3.53 -12.19 9.73
CA MET A 1 -3.34 -12.36 8.27
C MET A 1 -2.05 -11.66 7.89
N GLU A 2 -1.21 -12.26 7.04
CA GLU A 2 0.02 -11.59 6.58
C GLU A 2 -0.34 -10.37 5.73
N PRO A 3 0.38 -9.24 5.88
CA PRO A 3 0.17 -8.07 5.04
C PRO A 3 0.48 -8.34 3.57
N GLN A 4 -0.42 -7.92 2.68
CA GLN A 4 -0.34 -8.10 1.24
C GLN A 4 -0.77 -6.84 0.50
N ILE A 5 -0.27 -6.72 -0.72
CA ILE A 5 -0.62 -5.65 -1.67
C ILE A 5 -1.05 -6.33 -2.97
N GLY A 6 -2.31 -6.15 -3.37
CA GLY A 6 -2.82 -6.49 -4.68
C GLY A 6 -2.59 -5.32 -5.65
N LEU A 7 -2.20 -5.61 -6.89
CA LEU A 7 -2.01 -4.63 -7.94
C LEU A 7 -2.83 -5.05 -9.17
N GLU A 8 -3.73 -4.17 -9.60
CA GLU A 8 -4.52 -4.34 -10.81
C GLU A 8 -4.21 -3.23 -11.81
N PHE A 9 -3.94 -3.63 -13.05
CA PHE A 9 -3.70 -2.73 -14.17
C PHE A 9 -5.03 -2.43 -14.85
N THR A 10 -5.43 -1.16 -14.90
CA THR A 10 -6.67 -0.76 -15.56
C THR A 10 -6.38 -0.09 -16.91
N ASP A 11 -7.40 -0.06 -17.76
CA ASP A 11 -7.34 0.38 -19.17
C ASP A 11 -6.97 1.88 -19.36
N ARG A 12 -6.87 2.66 -18.27
CA ARG A 12 -6.66 4.12 -18.29
C ARG A 12 -5.35 4.59 -17.65
N HIS A 13 -4.31 3.74 -17.58
CA HIS A 13 -3.05 4.05 -16.88
C HIS A 13 -3.20 4.30 -15.38
N LEU A 14 -4.31 3.85 -14.79
CA LEU A 14 -4.54 3.89 -13.36
C LEU A 14 -4.16 2.54 -12.77
N TYR A 15 -3.29 2.55 -11.77
CA TYR A 15 -2.86 1.37 -11.04
C TYR A 15 -3.66 1.29 -9.75
N LEU A 16 -4.65 0.40 -9.71
CA LEU A 16 -5.41 0.16 -8.48
C LEU A 16 -4.55 -0.71 -7.56
N MET A 17 -4.30 -0.22 -6.36
CA MET A 17 -3.60 -0.96 -5.33
C MET A 17 -4.54 -1.22 -4.18
N GLU A 18 -4.64 -2.49 -3.78
CA GLU A 18 -5.42 -2.93 -2.63
C GLU A 18 -4.50 -3.46 -1.54
N PHE A 19 -4.72 -3.03 -0.31
CA PHE A 19 -3.89 -3.31 0.84
C PHE A 19 -4.69 -4.07 1.89
N THR A 20 -4.18 -5.24 2.28
CA THR A 20 -4.83 -6.12 3.26
C THR A 20 -3.81 -6.64 4.29
N PRO A 21 -4.18 -6.86 5.57
CA PRO A 21 -5.42 -6.39 6.20
C PRO A 21 -5.42 -4.87 6.39
N ALA A 22 -6.57 -4.21 6.28
CA ALA A 22 -6.68 -2.75 6.42
C ALA A 22 -6.10 -2.25 7.75
N GLY A 23 -6.34 -2.97 8.84
CA GLY A 23 -5.84 -2.61 10.17
C GLY A 23 -4.31 -2.49 10.25
N PHE A 24 -3.58 -3.26 9.45
CA PHE A 24 -2.11 -3.14 9.39
C PHE A 24 -1.66 -1.93 8.58
N TRP A 25 -2.35 -1.62 7.47
CA TRP A 25 -1.94 -0.59 6.52
C TRP A 25 -2.50 0.80 6.83
N LYS A 26 -3.45 0.93 7.77
CA LYS A 26 -4.12 2.20 8.08
C LYS A 26 -3.14 3.30 8.52
N SER A 27 -2.20 3.00 9.41
CA SER A 27 -1.18 3.96 9.82
C SER A 27 -0.25 4.39 8.69
N PHE A 28 0.01 3.50 7.72
CA PHE A 28 0.72 3.86 6.51
C PHE A 28 -0.11 4.82 5.65
N ALA A 29 -1.38 4.51 5.40
CA ALA A 29 -2.28 5.34 4.61
C ALA A 29 -2.43 6.75 5.20
N GLU A 30 -2.57 6.88 6.52
CA GLU A 30 -2.64 8.17 7.23
C GLU A 30 -1.35 8.99 7.11
N SER A 31 -0.20 8.33 6.96
CA SER A 31 1.10 8.98 6.78
C SER A 31 1.37 9.40 5.33
N TYR A 32 0.79 8.69 4.37
CA TYR A 32 0.98 8.91 2.93
C TYR A 32 -0.16 9.76 2.37
N ASN A 33 -0.06 11.08 2.56
CA ASN A 33 -1.10 12.06 2.22
C ASN A 33 -0.99 12.67 0.81
N SER A 34 -0.26 12.04 -0.11
CA SER A 34 -0.10 12.57 -1.47
C SER A 34 -1.26 12.21 -2.41
N LEU A 35 -2.05 11.18 -2.08
CA LEU A 35 -3.19 10.68 -2.86
C LEU A 35 -4.33 10.22 -1.94
N PRO A 36 -5.60 10.30 -2.38
CA PRO A 36 -6.74 9.88 -1.58
C PRO A 36 -6.79 8.35 -1.46
N TRP A 37 -7.05 7.88 -0.24
CA TRP A 37 -7.31 6.47 0.06
C TRP A 37 -8.81 6.19 0.11
N GLU A 38 -9.21 5.03 -0.38
CA GLU A 38 -10.58 4.51 -0.35
C GLU A 38 -10.66 3.31 0.60
N GLU A 39 -11.53 3.36 1.61
CA GLU A 39 -11.89 2.18 2.40
C GLU A 39 -12.95 1.39 1.61
N ARG A 40 -12.55 0.28 0.95
CA ARG A 40 -13.47 -0.52 0.10
C ARG A 40 -14.23 -1.61 0.86
N SER A 41 -13.75 -1.99 2.05
CA SER A 41 -14.45 -2.84 3.03
C SER A 41 -13.74 -2.77 4.39
N ASP A 42 -14.32 -3.40 5.43
CA ASP A 42 -13.76 -3.42 6.80
C ASP A 42 -12.30 -3.94 6.88
N ASP A 43 -11.81 -4.63 5.85
CA ASP A 43 -10.46 -5.22 5.82
C ASP A 43 -9.63 -4.84 4.58
N ARG A 44 -10.08 -3.87 3.77
CA ARG A 44 -9.36 -3.43 2.56
C ARG A 44 -9.22 -1.92 2.45
N LEU A 45 -7.98 -1.46 2.31
CA LEU A 45 -7.66 -0.10 1.88
C LEU A 45 -7.26 -0.10 0.42
N ALA A 46 -7.71 0.88 -0.35
CA ALA A 46 -7.35 1.02 -1.74
C ALA A 46 -6.83 2.42 -2.06
N ILE A 47 -5.97 2.52 -3.05
CA ILE A 47 -5.47 3.77 -3.60
C ILE A 47 -5.23 3.59 -5.09
N VAL A 48 -5.45 4.66 -5.85
CA VAL A 48 -5.22 4.67 -7.28
C VAL A 48 -3.98 5.51 -7.57
N ALA A 49 -2.92 4.87 -8.07
CA ALA A 49 -1.77 5.60 -8.61
C ALA A 49 -2.05 6.00 -10.06
N GLU A 50 -2.03 7.31 -10.33
CA GLU A 50 -2.40 7.88 -11.65
C GLU A 50 -1.34 7.67 -12.74
N ASN A 51 -0.13 7.32 -12.35
CA ASN A 51 0.96 7.02 -13.27
C ASN A 51 1.99 6.10 -12.61
N TYR A 52 2.94 5.63 -13.43
CA TYR A 52 3.96 4.68 -12.98
C TYR A 52 4.91 5.25 -11.93
N SER A 53 5.17 6.55 -11.93
CA SER A 53 6.04 7.18 -10.93
C SER A 53 5.40 7.16 -9.55
N TYR A 54 4.10 7.46 -9.45
CA TYR A 54 3.36 7.35 -8.19
C TYR A 54 3.24 5.90 -7.71
N LEU A 55 3.06 4.94 -8.63
CA LEU A 55 3.05 3.52 -8.28
C LEU A 55 4.38 3.11 -7.62
N LEU A 56 5.51 3.47 -8.23
CA LEU A 56 6.82 3.13 -7.69
C LEU A 56 7.08 3.79 -6.33
N ASP A 57 6.74 5.07 -6.20
CA ASP A 57 6.89 5.80 -4.93
C ASP A 57 6.09 5.13 -3.80
N LEU A 58 4.82 4.82 -4.08
CA LEU A 58 3.93 4.15 -3.12
C LEU A 58 4.47 2.77 -2.71
N LEU A 59 4.95 1.97 -3.66
CA LEU A 59 5.51 0.64 -3.37
C LEU A 59 6.78 0.71 -2.52
N VAL A 60 7.65 1.70 -2.77
CA VAL A 60 8.85 1.93 -1.95
C VAL A 60 8.45 2.29 -0.53
N HIS A 61 7.54 3.25 -0.37
CA HIS A 61 7.06 3.69 0.95
C HIS A 61 6.34 2.57 1.71
N ALA A 62 5.48 1.79 1.03
CA ALA A 62 4.80 0.65 1.62
C ALA A 62 5.79 -0.44 2.07
N ARG A 63 6.85 -0.71 1.29
CA ARG A 63 7.91 -1.64 1.68
C ARG A 63 8.67 -1.15 2.90
N LEU A 64 9.04 0.13 2.95
CA LEU A 64 9.73 0.71 4.11
C LEU A 64 8.89 0.61 5.37
N TYR A 65 7.59 0.90 5.25
CA TYR A 65 6.63 0.72 6.34
C TYR A 65 6.58 -0.74 6.81
N TYR A 66 6.39 -1.69 5.88
CA TYR A 66 6.36 -3.12 6.20
C TYR A 66 7.62 -3.57 6.94
N LEU A 67 8.81 -3.19 6.46
CA LEU A 67 10.07 -3.53 7.13
C LEU A 67 10.22 -2.87 8.49
N SER A 68 9.75 -1.62 8.66
CA SER A 68 9.80 -0.94 9.96
C SER A 68 8.97 -1.66 11.03
N SER A 69 7.89 -2.33 10.62
CA SER A 69 7.02 -3.13 11.50
C SER A 69 7.63 -4.47 11.92
N LYS A 70 8.68 -4.93 11.23
CA LYS A 70 9.34 -6.22 11.51
C LYS A 70 10.48 -6.06 12.52
N PRO A 71 10.78 -7.10 13.33
CA PRO A 71 12.00 -7.15 14.15
C PRO A 71 13.25 -7.02 13.28
N TYR A 72 14.32 -6.42 13.82
CA TYR A 72 15.56 -6.13 13.06
C TYR A 72 16.11 -7.34 12.30
N GLU A 73 16.09 -8.53 12.91
CA GLU A 73 16.59 -9.78 12.33
C GLU A 73 15.80 -10.28 11.12
N GLU A 74 14.55 -9.83 10.97
CA GLU A 74 13.65 -10.21 9.86
C GLU A 74 13.67 -9.18 8.73
N ARG A 75 14.25 -7.98 8.93
CA ARG A 75 14.22 -6.88 7.95
C ARG A 75 15.09 -7.11 6.71
N PHE A 76 16.06 -8.02 6.80
CA PHE A 76 17.10 -8.24 5.79
C PHE A 76 17.12 -9.67 5.23
N LYS A 77 16.12 -10.49 5.59
CA LYS A 77 15.90 -11.83 5.01
C LYS A 77 15.11 -11.70 3.71
#